data_AF-A0A0C2MX13-F1
#
_entry.id   AF-A0A0C2MX13-F1
#
_cell.length_a   1.000
_cell.length_b   1.000
_cell.length_c   1.000
_cell.angle_alpha   90.00
_cell.angle_beta   90.00
_cell.angle_gamma   90.00
#
_symmetry.space_group_name_H-M   'P 1'
#
loop_
_entity.id
_entity.type
_entity.pdbx_description
1 polymer ?
#
loop_
_entity_poly.entity_id
_entity_poly.type
_entity_poly.pdbx_seq_one_letter_code
_entity_poly.pdbx_strand_id
1 'polypeptide(L)'
;MQITCDINPIRDEDECPIVIHPFIPGIIFANIRNNHRRSSTYIFSSDGSGPVPIRLIATNGFKDTRLKLNIPCDINVRRHFPVPWIAIFNGTDKNLTRSEVISTDGGFSWKKTPSPTFQAVVLNQGGLIFGINSRTKEIYYSFGNDHWYSLKFGSENEDVEVFTHQSGPPTDYVNLITSVRGIGFSKISHVDFSNVFSMCEIDYISDRSCISEDFEIWSIPKELSHGNHRRRILYFRVKPNSFCFVKKSYYHEDI
;
A
#
# COMPACT_ATOMS: atom_id res chain seq x y z
N MET A 1 10.23 16.16 -19.55
CA MET A 1 8.77 16.02 -19.46
C MET A 1 8.20 17.35 -18.97
N GLN A 2 7.32 17.98 -19.74
CA GLN A 2 6.71 19.26 -19.38
C GLN A 2 5.21 19.02 -19.17
N ILE A 3 4.72 19.19 -17.95
CA ILE A 3 3.28 19.07 -17.63
C ILE A 3 2.71 20.48 -17.76
N THR A 4 2.19 20.86 -18.93
CA THR A 4 1.97 22.29 -19.23
C THR A 4 0.55 22.83 -19.11
N CYS A 5 -0.51 22.02 -19.01
CA CYS A 5 -1.86 22.56 -18.85
C CYS A 5 -2.73 21.61 -18.02
N ASP A 6 -3.61 22.16 -17.18
CA ASP A 6 -4.68 21.47 -16.42
C ASP A 6 -4.30 20.71 -15.14
N ILE A 7 -3.11 20.97 -14.57
CA ILE A 7 -2.88 20.64 -13.15
C ILE A 7 -3.92 21.42 -12.35
N ASN A 8 -4.72 20.73 -11.55
CA ASN A 8 -5.75 21.37 -10.72
C ASN A 8 -5.05 22.36 -9.77
N PRO A 9 -5.25 23.69 -9.91
CA PRO A 9 -4.69 24.65 -8.98
C PRO A 9 -5.36 24.39 -7.64
N ILE A 10 -4.61 23.77 -6.74
CA ILE A 10 -5.16 23.31 -5.47
C ILE A 10 -5.57 24.53 -4.64
N ARG A 11 -6.71 24.40 -3.98
CA ARG A 11 -7.25 25.39 -3.01
C ARG A 11 -7.12 24.92 -1.57
N ASP A 12 -6.66 23.68 -1.36
CA ASP A 12 -6.51 23.03 -0.07
C ASP A 12 -5.01 22.98 0.28
N GLU A 13 -4.60 23.62 1.36
CA GLU A 13 -3.18 23.75 1.73
C GLU A 13 -2.53 22.39 2.04
N ASP A 14 -3.34 21.36 2.32
CA ASP A 14 -2.87 20.03 2.72
C ASP A 14 -2.76 19.03 1.56
N GLU A 15 -3.41 19.29 0.41
CA GLU A 15 -3.36 18.41 -0.75
C GLU A 15 -2.34 18.91 -1.79
N CYS A 16 -1.54 18.01 -2.35
CA CYS A 16 -0.63 18.28 -3.45
C CYS A 16 -1.13 17.66 -4.75
N PRO A 17 -0.86 18.28 -5.92
CA PRO A 17 -1.44 17.81 -7.16
C PRO A 17 -0.64 16.64 -7.75
N ILE A 18 0.59 16.45 -7.29
CA ILE A 18 1.57 15.55 -7.88
C ILE A 18 2.34 14.85 -6.75
N VAL A 19 2.66 13.57 -6.95
CA VAL A 19 3.68 12.85 -6.19
C VAL A 19 4.54 12.02 -7.13
N ILE A 20 5.85 12.03 -6.90
CA ILE A 20 6.83 11.24 -7.65
C ILE A 20 7.09 9.95 -6.86
N HIS A 21 7.04 8.80 -7.53
CA HIS A 21 7.30 7.52 -6.88
C HIS A 21 8.77 7.44 -6.44
N PRO A 22 9.07 7.24 -5.15
CA PRO A 22 10.44 7.35 -4.63
C PRO A 22 11.34 6.20 -5.08
N PHE A 23 10.78 5.01 -5.31
CA PHE A 23 11.55 3.83 -5.70
C PHE A 23 11.53 3.48 -7.18
N ILE A 24 10.61 4.05 -7.95
CA ILE A 24 10.42 3.70 -9.35
C ILE A 24 10.70 4.94 -10.18
N PRO A 25 11.92 5.07 -10.73
CA PRO A 25 12.33 6.24 -11.49
C PRO A 25 11.36 6.56 -12.61
N GLY A 26 10.90 7.82 -12.63
CA GLY A 26 10.07 8.33 -13.70
C GLY A 26 8.59 8.00 -13.61
N ILE A 27 8.12 7.35 -12.54
CA ILE A 27 6.70 7.21 -12.26
C ILE A 27 6.21 8.42 -11.46
N ILE A 28 5.15 9.05 -11.96
CA ILE A 28 4.55 10.25 -11.35
C ILE A 28 3.03 10.04 -11.28
N PHE A 29 2.43 10.28 -10.13
CA PHE A 29 0.98 10.38 -9.98
C PHE A 29 0.57 11.84 -10.01
N ALA A 30 -0.45 12.19 -10.78
CA ALA A 30 -0.99 13.55 -10.78
C ALA A 30 -2.51 13.59 -10.83
N ASN A 31 -3.08 14.53 -10.06
CA ASN A 31 -4.49 14.87 -10.06
C ASN A 31 -4.78 15.88 -11.18
N ILE A 32 -5.47 15.42 -12.23
CA ILE A 32 -5.80 16.22 -13.41
C ILE A 32 -7.30 16.52 -13.40
N ARG A 33 -7.65 17.77 -13.66
CA ARG A 33 -9.04 18.20 -13.77
C ARG A 33 -9.50 18.12 -15.22
N ASN A 34 -10.62 17.42 -15.47
CA ASN A 34 -11.23 17.39 -16.81
C ASN A 34 -12.17 18.59 -17.05
N ASN A 35 -12.66 18.72 -18.29
CA ASN A 35 -13.61 19.75 -18.72
C ASN A 35 -14.89 19.83 -17.87
N HIS A 36 -15.29 18.72 -17.24
CA HIS A 36 -16.44 18.67 -16.33
C HIS A 36 -16.10 19.06 -14.89
N ARG A 37 -14.94 19.71 -14.67
CA ARG A 37 -14.44 20.15 -13.37
C ARG A 37 -14.20 19.02 -12.37
N ARG A 38 -14.23 17.75 -12.78
CA ARG A 38 -13.94 16.59 -11.93
C ARG A 38 -12.46 16.25 -12.01
N SER A 39 -11.84 16.00 -10.87
CA SER A 39 -10.44 15.56 -10.79
C SER A 39 -10.38 14.03 -10.78
N SER A 40 -9.42 13.47 -11.51
CA SER A 40 -9.02 12.07 -11.42
C SER A 40 -7.50 12.00 -11.33
N THR A 41 -6.98 10.93 -10.74
CA THR A 41 -5.53 10.70 -10.74
C THR A 41 -5.12 9.92 -11.97
N TYR A 42 -3.97 10.29 -12.53
CA TYR A 42 -3.31 9.63 -13.63
C TYR A 42 -1.89 9.26 -13.22
N ILE A 43 -1.38 8.16 -13.78
CA ILE A 43 0.02 7.77 -13.71
C ILE A 43 0.71 8.20 -15.02
N PHE A 44 1.87 8.81 -14.88
CA PHE A 44 2.74 9.21 -15.99
C PHE A 44 4.04 8.42 -15.91
N SER A 45 4.55 8.05 -17.08
CA SER A 45 5.90 7.56 -17.22
C SER A 45 6.79 8.61 -17.89
N SER A 46 8.04 8.68 -17.44
CA SER A 46 9.07 9.58 -17.97
C SER A 46 9.52 9.29 -19.40
N ASP A 47 9.00 8.23 -20.02
CA ASP A 47 9.25 7.87 -21.41
C ASP A 47 8.45 8.70 -22.42
N GLY A 48 7.54 9.57 -21.94
CA GLY A 48 6.70 10.40 -22.80
C GLY A 48 5.44 9.68 -23.29
N SER A 49 5.18 8.46 -22.81
CA SER A 49 3.84 7.88 -22.90
C SER A 49 2.82 8.83 -22.24
N GLY A 50 1.66 8.95 -22.89
CA GLY A 50 0.59 9.81 -22.38
C GLY A 50 0.11 9.35 -21.00
N PRO A 51 -0.62 10.21 -20.26
CA PRO A 51 -1.14 9.86 -18.95
C PRO A 51 -2.10 8.66 -19.03
N VAL A 52 -1.91 7.69 -18.13
CA VAL A 52 -2.81 6.54 -17.98
C VAL A 52 -3.68 6.77 -16.74
N PRO A 53 -5.02 6.70 -16.84
CA PRO A 53 -5.87 6.83 -15.66
C PRO A 53 -5.68 5.62 -14.74
N ILE A 54 -5.50 5.87 -13.43
CA ILE A 54 -5.45 4.78 -12.46
C ILE A 54 -6.85 4.16 -12.28
N ARG A 55 -6.90 2.87 -12.01
CA ARG A 55 -8.16 2.11 -11.92
C ARG A 55 -8.43 1.65 -10.50
N LEU A 56 -9.62 1.94 -9.97
CA LEU A 56 -10.11 1.31 -8.74
C LEU A 56 -10.87 0.03 -9.08
N ILE A 57 -10.31 -1.11 -8.67
CA ILE A 57 -10.91 -2.44 -8.84
C ILE A 57 -12.01 -2.63 -7.80
N ALA A 58 -13.22 -2.90 -8.26
CA ALA A 58 -14.35 -3.24 -7.40
C ALA A 58 -14.32 -4.72 -6.99
N THR A 59 -14.72 -5.03 -5.76
CA THR A 59 -14.80 -6.40 -5.22
C THR A 59 -15.80 -7.30 -5.96
N ASN A 60 -16.83 -6.72 -6.59
CA ASN A 60 -17.91 -7.48 -7.26
C ASN A 60 -17.79 -7.50 -8.80
N GLY A 61 -16.58 -7.33 -9.34
CA GLY A 61 -16.32 -7.36 -10.78
C GLY A 61 -16.32 -5.99 -11.45
N PHE A 62 -15.58 -5.94 -12.57
CA PHE A 62 -15.08 -4.79 -13.34
C PHE A 62 -16.05 -3.64 -13.61
N LYS A 63 -16.34 -2.81 -12.60
CA LYS A 63 -16.65 -1.41 -12.85
C LYS A 63 -15.38 -0.61 -12.60
N ASP A 64 -14.66 -0.32 -13.69
CA ASP A 64 -13.60 0.67 -13.68
C ASP A 64 -14.19 1.98 -13.17
N THR A 65 -13.77 2.38 -11.97
CA THR A 65 -14.21 3.62 -11.36
C THR A 65 -13.03 4.56 -11.26
N ARG A 66 -13.29 5.81 -11.66
CA ARG A 66 -12.32 6.89 -11.51
C ARG A 66 -12.01 7.06 -10.02
N LEU A 67 -10.72 7.17 -9.74
CA LEU A 67 -10.17 7.39 -8.42
C LEU A 67 -9.41 8.72 -8.43
N LYS A 68 -9.64 9.54 -7.41
CA LYS A 68 -8.80 10.70 -7.08
C LYS A 68 -8.07 10.38 -5.79
N LEU A 69 -6.74 10.29 -5.83
CA LEU A 69 -5.89 10.20 -4.65
C LEU A 69 -5.88 11.57 -3.94
N ASN A 70 -6.01 11.55 -2.63
CA ASN A 70 -5.78 12.69 -1.76
C ASN A 70 -4.29 12.65 -1.37
N ILE A 71 -3.46 13.21 -2.25
CA ILE A 71 -1.99 13.19 -2.13
C ILE A 71 -1.60 14.28 -1.11
N PRO A 72 -0.95 13.96 0.02
CA PRO A 72 -0.50 14.99 0.95
C PRO A 72 0.73 15.72 0.39
N CYS A 73 0.91 16.98 0.78
CA CYS A 73 2.10 17.74 0.37
C CYS A 73 3.40 17.30 1.06
N ASP A 74 3.31 16.77 2.28
CA ASP A 74 4.43 16.10 2.93
C ASP A 74 4.26 14.58 2.85
N ILE A 75 4.99 13.96 1.91
CA ILE A 75 4.92 12.53 1.65
C ILE A 75 5.81 11.80 2.65
N ASN A 76 5.17 11.12 3.61
CA ASN A 76 5.85 10.08 4.37
C ASN A 76 6.09 8.86 3.47
N VAL A 77 7.30 8.74 2.91
CA VAL A 77 7.68 7.65 2.00
C VAL A 77 7.40 6.29 2.61
N ARG A 78 7.74 6.05 3.88
CA ARG A 78 7.56 4.73 4.51
C ARG A 78 6.10 4.31 4.64
N ARG A 79 5.19 5.28 4.79
CA ARG A 79 3.75 5.03 4.84
C ARG A 79 3.14 4.89 3.44
N HIS A 80 3.45 5.82 2.56
CA HIS A 80 2.80 5.92 1.25
C HIS A 80 3.42 5.01 0.20
N PHE A 81 4.70 4.66 0.36
CA PHE A 81 5.48 3.77 -0.49
C PHE A 81 6.36 2.88 0.41
N PRO A 82 5.80 1.86 1.08
CA PRO A 82 6.58 1.01 1.97
C PRO A 82 7.58 0.10 1.23
N VAL A 83 7.23 -0.33 0.00
CA VAL A 83 8.08 -1.11 -0.91
C VAL A 83 7.81 -0.68 -2.35
N PRO A 84 8.71 -0.97 -3.32
CA PRO A 84 8.60 -0.46 -4.69
C PRO A 84 7.26 -0.72 -5.38
N TRP A 85 6.64 -1.86 -5.15
CA TRP A 85 5.36 -2.22 -5.79
C TRP A 85 4.12 -1.86 -4.96
N ILE A 86 4.26 -1.31 -3.75
CA ILE A 86 3.11 -0.95 -2.92
C ILE A 86 2.99 0.57 -2.76
N ALA A 87 1.80 1.09 -3.05
CA ALA A 87 1.44 2.48 -2.79
C ALA A 87 0.14 2.56 -1.97
N ILE A 88 0.10 3.40 -0.95
CA ILE A 88 -1.04 3.55 -0.02
C ILE A 88 -1.39 5.03 0.09
N PHE A 89 -2.65 5.38 -0.17
CA PHE A 89 -3.15 6.75 -0.07
C PHE A 89 -4.60 6.76 0.40
N ASN A 90 -5.04 7.90 0.91
CA ASN A 90 -6.47 8.18 0.95
C ASN A 90 -6.96 8.47 -0.47
N GLY A 91 -8.12 7.96 -0.83
CA GLY A 91 -8.72 8.16 -2.14
C GLY A 91 -10.20 8.50 -2.05
N THR A 92 -10.66 9.27 -3.02
CA THR A 92 -12.08 9.58 -3.23
C THR A 92 -12.54 8.92 -4.52
N ASP A 93 -13.57 8.08 -4.43
CA ASP A 93 -14.16 7.42 -5.59
C ASP A 93 -15.28 8.25 -6.24
N LYS A 94 -15.91 7.69 -7.29
CA LYS A 94 -17.04 8.33 -7.99
C LYS A 94 -18.25 8.65 -7.10
N ASN A 95 -18.42 7.94 -5.98
CA ASN A 95 -19.51 8.11 -5.04
C ASN A 95 -19.13 9.09 -3.92
N LEU A 96 -18.01 9.79 -4.07
CA LEU A 96 -17.46 10.73 -3.08
C LEU A 96 -17.14 10.08 -1.73
N THR A 97 -17.02 8.74 -1.70
CA THR A 97 -16.62 8.04 -0.49
C THR A 97 -15.11 8.13 -0.36
N ARG A 98 -14.66 8.67 0.78
CA ARG A 98 -13.25 8.68 1.18
C ARG A 98 -12.91 7.37 1.86
N SER A 99 -11.85 6.72 1.42
CA SER A 99 -11.30 5.52 2.05
C SER A 99 -9.81 5.43 1.75
N GLU A 100 -9.07 4.73 2.60
CA GLU A 100 -7.73 4.32 2.24
C GLU A 100 -7.80 3.32 1.07
N VAL A 101 -6.88 3.48 0.12
CA VAL A 101 -6.74 2.65 -1.06
C VAL A 101 -5.29 2.20 -1.16
N ILE A 102 -5.12 0.95 -1.60
CA ILE A 102 -3.82 0.31 -1.75
C ILE A 102 -3.65 -0.18 -3.18
N SER A 103 -2.46 0.04 -3.71
CA SER A 103 -1.97 -0.60 -4.93
C SER A 103 -0.84 -1.54 -4.57
N THR A 104 -0.79 -2.71 -5.23
CA THR A 104 0.27 -3.73 -5.07
C THR A 104 1.02 -3.99 -6.39
N ASP A 105 0.83 -3.12 -7.38
CA ASP A 105 1.43 -3.17 -8.71
C ASP A 105 2.12 -1.85 -9.11
N GLY A 106 2.62 -1.09 -8.13
CA GLY A 106 3.32 0.17 -8.35
C GLY A 106 2.40 1.36 -8.70
N GLY A 107 1.12 1.26 -8.37
CA GLY A 107 0.13 2.32 -8.53
C GLY A 107 -0.71 2.23 -9.81
N PHE A 108 -0.65 1.13 -10.55
CA PHE A 108 -1.42 0.96 -11.78
C PHE A 108 -2.88 0.63 -11.49
N SER A 109 -3.11 -0.33 -10.58
CA SER A 109 -4.43 -0.68 -10.08
C SER A 109 -4.52 -0.51 -8.58
N TRP A 110 -5.72 -0.13 -8.12
CA TRP A 110 -5.99 0.22 -6.72
C TRP A 110 -7.17 -0.58 -6.21
N LYS A 111 -7.16 -0.90 -4.93
CA LYS A 111 -8.25 -1.56 -4.22
C LYS A 111 -8.59 -0.76 -2.97
N LYS A 112 -9.87 -0.76 -2.59
CA LYS A 112 -10.27 -0.23 -1.29
C LYS A 112 -9.79 -1.19 -0.21
N THR A 113 -9.32 -0.63 0.90
CA THR A 113 -9.08 -1.42 2.10
C THR A 113 -10.41 -1.87 2.72
N PRO A 114 -10.41 -2.86 3.65
CA PRO A 114 -11.65 -3.46 4.17
C PRO A 114 -12.59 -2.49 4.92
N SER A 115 -12.07 -1.33 5.36
CA SER A 115 -12.84 -0.35 6.13
C SER A 115 -12.46 1.09 5.78
N PRO A 116 -13.39 2.06 5.83
CA PRO A 116 -13.08 3.48 5.61
C PRO A 116 -12.09 4.06 6.62
N THR A 117 -11.99 3.51 7.83
CA THR A 117 -11.06 3.96 8.89
C THR A 117 -9.81 3.10 8.98
N PHE A 118 -9.58 2.24 7.99
CA PHE A 118 -8.42 1.37 7.95
C PHE A 118 -7.15 2.20 7.81
N GLN A 119 -6.12 1.79 8.56
CA GLN A 119 -4.76 2.32 8.45
C GLN A 119 -3.84 1.16 8.12
N ALA A 120 -3.51 1.04 6.84
CA ALA A 120 -2.69 -0.02 6.30
C ALA A 120 -1.24 0.16 6.73
N VAL A 121 -0.67 -0.93 7.19
CA VAL A 121 0.74 -1.09 7.49
C VAL A 121 1.24 -2.29 6.71
N VAL A 122 2.41 -2.12 6.12
CA VAL A 122 3.07 -3.15 5.34
C VAL A 122 4.26 -3.68 6.12
N LEU A 123 4.28 -4.99 6.29
CA LEU A 123 5.29 -5.76 6.98
C LEU A 123 5.96 -6.72 6.01
N ASN A 124 7.07 -7.33 6.46
CA ASN A 124 7.74 -8.41 5.73
C ASN A 124 7.96 -8.12 4.22
N GLN A 125 8.43 -6.90 3.91
CA GLN A 125 8.63 -6.41 2.54
C GLN A 125 7.41 -6.55 1.61
N GLY A 126 6.20 -6.32 2.12
CA GLY A 126 4.99 -6.46 1.30
C GLY A 126 4.39 -7.86 1.28
N GLY A 127 5.01 -8.83 1.95
CA GLY A 127 4.42 -10.16 2.14
C GLY A 127 3.23 -10.17 3.11
N LEU A 128 3.11 -9.15 3.96
CA LEU A 128 2.00 -9.00 4.90
C LEU A 128 1.51 -7.55 4.91
N ILE A 129 0.21 -7.37 4.68
CA ILE A 129 -0.48 -6.08 4.82
C ILE A 129 -1.47 -6.27 5.96
N PHE A 130 -1.41 -5.43 6.99
CA PHE A 130 -2.39 -5.43 8.05
C PHE A 130 -2.88 -4.02 8.35
N GLY A 131 -3.95 -3.91 9.10
CA GLY A 131 -4.40 -2.64 9.63
C GLY A 131 -5.54 -2.82 10.61
N ILE A 132 -5.94 -1.73 11.22
CA ILE A 132 -6.91 -1.72 12.30
C ILE A 132 -8.14 -0.94 11.89
N ASN A 133 -9.31 -1.55 12.05
CA ASN A 133 -10.56 -0.81 12.03
C ASN A 133 -10.81 -0.25 13.44
N SER A 134 -10.49 1.02 13.62
CA SER A 134 -10.65 1.71 14.91
C SER A 134 -12.10 1.76 15.41
N ARG A 135 -13.10 1.55 14.53
CA ARG A 135 -14.52 1.53 14.91
C ARG A 135 -14.95 0.15 15.39
N THR A 136 -14.61 -0.92 14.67
CA THR A 136 -15.03 -2.29 15.03
C THR A 136 -14.05 -2.99 15.97
N LYS A 137 -12.88 -2.38 16.20
CA LYS A 137 -11.76 -2.98 16.95
C LYS A 137 -11.40 -4.36 16.39
N GLU A 138 -11.30 -4.42 15.08
CA GLU A 138 -10.82 -5.60 14.36
C GLU A 138 -9.50 -5.29 13.68
N ILE A 139 -8.55 -6.21 13.86
CA ILE A 139 -7.34 -6.28 13.04
C ILE A 139 -7.75 -6.99 11.76
N TYR A 140 -7.49 -6.39 10.61
CA TYR A 140 -7.54 -7.09 9.33
C TYR A 140 -6.14 -7.30 8.81
N TYR A 141 -5.89 -8.44 8.18
CA TYR A 141 -4.60 -8.73 7.57
C TYR A 141 -4.73 -9.59 6.31
N SER A 142 -3.76 -9.50 5.41
CA SER A 142 -3.68 -10.21 4.14
C SER A 142 -2.23 -10.49 3.75
N PHE A 143 -2.01 -11.62 3.07
CA PHE A 143 -0.70 -12.06 2.58
C PHE A 143 -0.48 -11.73 1.10
N GLY A 144 -0.82 -10.50 0.71
CA GLY A 144 -0.64 -9.98 -0.65
C GLY A 144 -1.67 -10.47 -1.68
N ASN A 145 -2.76 -11.10 -1.23
CA ASN A 145 -3.87 -11.55 -2.06
C ASN A 145 -5.13 -10.68 -1.82
N ASP A 146 -6.26 -11.05 -2.44
CA ASP A 146 -7.52 -10.31 -2.29
C ASP A 146 -8.37 -10.76 -1.09
N HIS A 147 -7.85 -11.70 -0.31
CA HIS A 147 -8.50 -12.21 0.88
C HIS A 147 -7.98 -11.49 2.12
N TRP A 148 -8.91 -11.06 2.96
CA TRP A 148 -8.62 -10.45 4.24
C TRP A 148 -9.11 -11.37 5.35
N TYR A 149 -8.26 -11.61 6.32
CA TYR A 149 -8.59 -12.26 7.58
C TYR A 149 -8.89 -11.18 8.62
N SER A 150 -9.72 -11.50 9.61
CA SER A 150 -10.03 -10.58 10.70
C SER A 150 -9.95 -11.23 12.07
N LEU A 151 -9.50 -10.45 13.05
CA LEU A 151 -9.44 -10.84 14.45
C LEU A 151 -9.93 -9.68 15.31
N LYS A 152 -10.86 -9.95 16.23
CA LYS A 152 -11.29 -8.96 17.22
C LYS A 152 -10.18 -8.72 18.23
N PHE A 153 -9.93 -7.46 18.57
CA PHE A 153 -8.96 -7.05 19.57
C PHE A 153 -9.52 -5.92 20.43
N GLY A 154 -9.11 -5.84 21.70
CA GLY A 154 -9.44 -4.70 22.57
C GLY A 154 -10.93 -4.54 22.90
N SER A 155 -11.26 -3.41 23.53
CA SER A 155 -12.62 -3.01 23.90
C SER A 155 -13.11 -1.80 23.10
N GLU A 156 -14.44 -1.62 22.98
CA GLU A 156 -15.03 -0.54 22.16
C GLU A 156 -14.57 0.88 22.55
N ASN A 157 -14.24 1.09 23.82
CA ASN A 157 -13.83 2.39 24.38
C ASN A 157 -12.33 2.68 24.29
N GLU A 158 -11.55 1.82 23.65
CA GLU A 158 -10.09 1.99 23.53
C GLU A 158 -9.73 2.73 22.24
N ASP A 159 -9.06 3.87 22.32
CA ASP A 159 -8.40 4.46 21.16
C ASP A 159 -7.12 3.66 20.87
N VAL A 160 -6.82 3.42 19.59
CA VAL A 160 -5.74 2.52 19.18
C VAL A 160 -4.84 3.23 18.19
N GLU A 161 -3.55 3.21 18.48
CA GLU A 161 -2.51 3.74 17.62
C GLU A 161 -1.50 2.62 17.30
N VAL A 162 -1.13 2.53 16.02
CA VAL A 162 -0.22 1.51 15.50
C VAL A 162 1.18 2.11 15.39
N PHE A 163 2.16 1.48 16.03
CA PHE A 163 3.56 1.87 15.93
C PHE A 163 4.33 0.84 15.13
N THR A 164 4.87 1.30 14.01
CA THR A 164 5.72 0.49 13.15
C THR A 164 7.18 0.73 13.49
N HIS A 165 7.96 -0.35 13.54
CA HIS A 165 9.39 -0.22 13.73
C HIS A 165 10.00 0.42 12.49
N GLN A 166 10.84 1.42 12.72
CA GLN A 166 11.65 2.05 11.67
C GLN A 166 12.95 1.29 11.40
N SER A 167 12.96 -0.02 11.65
CA SER A 167 14.14 -0.85 11.50
C SER A 167 14.48 -1.07 10.03
N GLY A 168 15.78 -1.13 9.72
CA GLY A 168 16.27 -1.57 8.41
C GLY A 168 15.82 -2.99 8.03
N PRO A 169 15.89 -3.99 8.91
CA PRO A 169 15.36 -5.31 8.60
C PRO A 169 13.81 -5.33 8.58
N PRO A 170 13.21 -6.18 7.72
CA PRO A 170 11.78 -6.45 7.77
C PRO A 170 11.37 -6.96 9.15
N THR A 171 10.17 -6.62 9.58
CA THR A 171 9.55 -7.19 10.78
C THR A 171 8.24 -7.87 10.40
N ASP A 172 7.85 -8.84 11.23
CA ASP A 172 6.61 -9.60 11.19
C ASP A 172 5.73 -9.30 12.42
N TYR A 173 6.09 -8.30 13.21
CA TYR A 173 5.32 -7.87 14.36
C TYR A 173 5.09 -6.36 14.32
N VAL A 174 4.09 -5.93 15.09
CA VAL A 174 3.85 -4.52 15.40
C VAL A 174 3.52 -4.33 16.87
N ASN A 175 3.76 -3.10 17.34
CA ASN A 175 3.32 -2.68 18.65
C ASN A 175 2.11 -1.77 18.51
N LEU A 176 1.14 -1.99 19.37
CA LEU A 176 -0.08 -1.21 19.47
C LEU A 176 -0.05 -0.46 20.80
N ILE A 177 -0.40 0.81 20.79
CA ILE A 177 -0.74 1.53 22.03
C ILE A 177 -2.25 1.69 22.04
N THR A 178 -2.87 1.16 23.09
CA THR A 178 -4.29 1.37 23.36
C THR A 178 -4.45 2.29 24.55
N SER A 179 -5.36 3.25 24.46
CA SER A 179 -5.65 4.19 25.55
C SER A 179 -7.14 4.21 25.83
N VAL A 180 -7.52 4.10 27.11
CA VAL A 180 -8.93 4.17 27.51
C VAL A 180 -9.27 5.59 27.89
N ARG A 181 -10.29 6.18 27.25
CA ARG A 181 -10.71 7.54 27.56
C ARG A 181 -11.12 7.66 29.04
N GLY A 182 -10.50 8.60 29.74
CA GLY A 182 -10.82 8.93 31.13
C GLY A 182 -10.13 8.10 32.21
N ILE A 183 -9.39 7.03 31.87
CA ILE A 183 -8.69 6.19 32.88
C ILE A 183 -7.22 6.62 33.07
N GLY A 184 -6.66 7.42 32.15
CA GLY A 184 -5.35 8.05 32.32
C GLY A 184 -4.15 7.10 32.23
N PHE A 185 -4.34 5.87 31.73
CA PHE A 185 -3.24 4.97 31.38
C PHE A 185 -3.36 4.46 29.94
N SER A 186 -2.22 4.06 29.39
CA SER A 186 -2.12 3.41 28.08
C SER A 186 -1.53 2.01 28.24
N LYS A 187 -1.98 1.07 27.41
CA LYS A 187 -1.45 -0.29 27.33
C LYS A 187 -0.66 -0.45 26.04
N ILE A 188 0.51 -1.03 26.13
CA ILE A 188 1.30 -1.45 24.97
C ILE A 188 1.02 -2.93 24.74
N SER A 189 0.63 -3.30 23.52
CA SER A 189 0.40 -4.68 23.10
C SER A 189 1.32 -5.03 21.93
N HIS A 190 1.89 -6.23 21.97
CA HIS A 190 2.72 -6.75 20.90
C HIS A 190 1.91 -7.74 20.07
N VAL A 191 1.78 -7.48 18.77
CA VAL A 191 1.10 -8.38 17.83
C VAL A 191 2.15 -9.00 16.94
N ASP A 192 2.37 -10.29 17.13
CA ASP A 192 3.38 -11.08 16.42
C ASP A 192 2.70 -11.98 15.38
N PHE A 193 3.07 -11.82 14.10
CA PHE A 193 2.54 -12.62 12.99
C PHE A 193 3.42 -13.84 12.65
N SER A 194 4.53 -14.09 13.36
CA SER A 194 5.39 -15.27 13.18
C SER A 194 4.58 -16.58 13.16
N ASN A 195 3.65 -16.73 14.11
CA ASN A 195 2.79 -17.90 14.26
C ASN A 195 1.66 -18.02 13.23
N VAL A 196 1.32 -16.95 12.49
CA VAL A 196 0.30 -17.07 11.44
C VAL A 196 0.85 -17.88 10.26
N PHE A 197 2.16 -17.81 10.05
CA PHE A 197 2.84 -18.60 9.02
C PHE A 197 2.94 -20.09 9.37
N SER A 198 2.87 -20.45 10.66
CA SER A 198 2.99 -21.85 11.09
C SER A 198 1.69 -22.65 11.03
N MET A 199 0.53 -22.01 10.79
CA MET A 199 -0.76 -22.70 10.87
C MET A 199 -1.13 -23.47 9.59
N CYS A 200 -0.40 -23.29 8.49
CA CYS A 200 -0.76 -23.83 7.17
C CYS A 200 0.00 -25.09 6.74
N GLU A 201 1.11 -25.47 7.37
CA GLU A 201 1.82 -26.73 7.08
C GLU A 201 1.50 -27.78 8.15
N ILE A 202 1.15 -28.99 7.70
CA ILE A 202 0.89 -30.17 8.55
C ILE A 202 2.18 -30.61 9.29
N ASP A 203 3.33 -30.12 8.84
CA ASP A 203 4.61 -30.30 9.51
C ASP A 203 4.95 -29.06 10.33
N TYR A 204 5.16 -29.28 11.63
CA TYR A 204 5.37 -28.33 12.72
C TYR A 204 6.68 -27.52 12.58
N ILE A 205 6.89 -26.83 11.45
CA ILE A 205 8.04 -25.95 11.23
C ILE A 205 7.59 -24.52 11.52
N SER A 206 7.72 -24.12 12.78
CA SER A 206 7.63 -22.72 13.19
C SER A 206 8.74 -21.91 12.49
N ASP A 207 8.39 -20.76 11.92
CA ASP A 207 9.33 -19.77 11.37
C ASP A 207 10.10 -20.17 10.10
N ARG A 208 9.36 -20.65 9.08
CA ARG A 208 9.91 -20.83 7.74
C ARG A 208 10.44 -19.50 7.18
N SER A 209 11.75 -19.45 6.93
CA SER A 209 12.37 -18.36 6.19
C SER A 209 12.07 -18.50 4.70
N CYS A 210 11.83 -17.39 4.00
CA CYS A 210 11.59 -17.44 2.56
C CYS A 210 12.80 -18.01 1.81
N ILE A 211 12.56 -19.00 0.96
CA ILE A 211 13.55 -19.57 0.03
C ILE A 211 13.37 -18.96 -1.36
N SER A 212 14.26 -19.24 -2.31
CA SER A 212 14.21 -18.66 -3.66
C SER A 212 12.88 -18.92 -4.40
N GLU A 213 12.23 -20.04 -4.11
CA GLU A 213 10.94 -20.41 -4.71
C GLU A 213 9.77 -19.57 -4.19
N ASP A 214 9.93 -18.93 -3.03
CA ASP A 214 8.91 -18.05 -2.42
C ASP A 214 8.91 -16.64 -3.02
N PHE A 215 9.88 -16.33 -3.88
CA PHE A 215 9.97 -15.04 -4.54
C PHE A 215 9.55 -15.13 -6.01
N GLU A 216 8.99 -14.05 -6.51
CA GLU A 216 8.79 -13.78 -7.92
C GLU A 216 9.58 -12.54 -8.33
N ILE A 217 9.98 -12.51 -9.61
CA ILE A 217 10.57 -11.31 -10.19
C ILE A 217 9.42 -10.39 -10.59
N TRP A 218 9.35 -9.23 -9.94
CA TRP A 218 8.40 -8.17 -10.24
C TRP A 218 9.10 -7.05 -11.00
N SER A 219 8.39 -6.45 -11.94
CA SER A 219 8.82 -5.24 -12.65
C SER A 219 7.60 -4.39 -12.97
N ILE A 220 7.83 -3.11 -13.28
CA ILE A 220 6.78 -2.20 -13.69
C ILE A 220 6.04 -2.80 -14.91
N PRO A 221 4.68 -2.73 -14.95
CA PRO A 221 3.91 -3.15 -16.12
C PRO A 221 4.47 -2.57 -17.43
N LYS A 222 4.47 -3.37 -18.49
CA LYS A 222 5.02 -2.98 -19.81
C LYS A 222 4.32 -1.74 -20.35
N GLU A 223 3.05 -1.56 -20.01
CA GLU A 223 2.21 -0.42 -20.35
C GLU A 223 2.82 0.91 -19.89
N LEU A 224 3.57 0.90 -18.79
CA LEU A 224 4.26 2.07 -18.23
C LEU A 224 5.75 2.10 -18.57
N SER A 225 6.26 1.06 -19.22
CA SER A 225 7.66 0.90 -19.64
C SER A 225 7.76 0.96 -21.17
N HIS A 226 7.34 2.07 -21.78
CA HIS A 226 7.43 2.30 -23.21
C HIS A 226 8.77 2.95 -23.60
N GLY A 227 9.82 2.16 -23.77
CA GLY A 227 11.07 2.66 -24.36
C GLY A 227 12.11 1.57 -24.60
N ASN A 228 12.66 1.52 -25.82
CA ASN A 228 13.60 0.48 -26.27
C ASN A 228 15.03 0.56 -25.67
N HIS A 229 15.31 1.47 -24.74
CA HIS A 229 16.69 1.71 -24.27
C HIS A 229 16.84 2.04 -22.78
N ARG A 230 15.83 1.78 -21.93
CA ARG A 230 16.00 1.96 -20.47
C ARG A 230 16.15 0.62 -19.77
N ARG A 231 17.12 0.59 -18.84
CA ARG A 231 17.39 -0.53 -17.95
C ARG A 231 16.09 -0.94 -17.27
N ARG A 232 15.78 -2.24 -17.32
CA ARG A 232 14.62 -2.78 -16.61
C ARG A 232 15.03 -3.00 -15.16
N ILE A 233 14.36 -2.29 -14.26
CA ILE A 233 14.54 -2.53 -12.83
C ILE A 233 13.68 -3.72 -12.44
N LEU A 234 14.34 -4.74 -11.89
CA LEU A 234 13.71 -5.98 -11.43
C LEU A 234 13.75 -6.02 -9.91
N TYR A 235 12.67 -6.48 -9.30
CA TYR A 235 12.54 -6.60 -7.85
C TYR A 235 12.20 -8.03 -7.48
N PHE A 236 12.70 -8.51 -6.34
CA PHE A 236 12.22 -9.76 -5.75
C PHE A 236 11.06 -9.46 -4.83
N ARG A 237 9.88 -9.92 -5.20
CA ARG A 237 8.65 -9.79 -4.43
C ARG A 237 8.30 -11.15 -3.84
N VAL A 238 7.89 -11.21 -2.56
CA VAL A 238 7.34 -12.44 -1.98
C VAL A 238 6.04 -12.77 -2.73
N LYS A 239 5.93 -14.00 -3.22
CA LYS A 239 4.73 -14.45 -3.91
C LYS A 239 3.52 -14.36 -2.97
N PRO A 240 2.34 -13.99 -3.48
CA PRO A 240 1.12 -14.12 -2.70
C PRO A 240 0.97 -15.56 -2.18
N ASN A 241 0.61 -15.71 -0.90
CA ASN A 241 0.50 -17.01 -0.21
C ASN A 241 1.82 -17.79 0.02
N SER A 242 2.99 -17.20 -0.22
CA SER A 242 4.24 -17.73 0.33
C SER A 242 4.34 -17.34 1.80
N PHE A 243 3.78 -18.18 2.67
CA PHE A 243 3.73 -17.99 4.11
C PHE A 243 5.14 -18.13 4.73
N CYS A 244 5.98 -17.10 4.57
CA CYS A 244 7.39 -17.13 4.98
C CYS A 244 7.90 -15.76 5.43
N PHE A 245 8.99 -15.74 6.19
CA PHE A 245 9.64 -14.49 6.65
C PHE A 245 10.90 -14.15 5.85
N VAL A 246 10.99 -12.89 5.41
CA VAL A 246 12.12 -12.39 4.64
C VAL A 246 13.23 -11.91 5.57
N LYS A 247 14.32 -12.68 5.65
CA LYS A 247 15.49 -12.34 6.48
C LYS A 247 16.41 -11.26 5.90
N LYS A 248 16.34 -10.99 4.59
CA LYS A 248 17.23 -10.03 3.89
C LYS A 248 16.46 -9.16 2.91
N SER A 249 16.77 -7.86 2.85
CA SER A 249 16.30 -6.96 1.78
C SER A 249 17.02 -7.28 0.48
N TYR A 250 16.30 -7.86 -0.47
CA TYR A 250 16.84 -8.16 -1.80
C TYR A 250 16.51 -7.01 -2.74
N TYR A 251 17.46 -6.09 -2.89
CA TYR A 251 17.51 -5.19 -4.05
C TYR A 251 18.39 -5.88 -5.10
N HIS A 252 17.88 -6.05 -6.32
CA HIS A 252 18.71 -6.48 -7.44
C HIS A 252 19.08 -5.26 -8.28
N GLU A 253 20.38 -5.05 -8.50
CA GLU A 253 20.90 -4.04 -9.44
C GLU A 253 20.70 -4.45 -10.90
N ASP A 254 20.61 -3.43 -11.76
CA ASP A 254 20.39 -3.48 -13.21
C ASP A 254 21.20 -4.57 -13.95
N ILE A 255 20.55 -5.28 -14.88
CA ILE A 255 21.19 -6.00 -16.00
C ILE A 255 21.08 -5.14 -17.27
#